data_AF-A0A7K0PBG7-F1
#
_entry.id   AF-A0A7K0PBG7-F1
#
_cell.length_a   1.000
_cell.length_b   1.000
_cell.length_c   1.000
_cell.angle_alpha   90.00
_cell.angle_beta   90.00
_cell.angle_gamma   90.00
#
_symmetry.space_group_name_H-M   'P 1'
#
loop_
_entity.id
_entity.type
_entity.pdbx_description
1 polymer ?
#
loop_
_entity_poly.entity_id
_entity_poly.type
_entity_poly.pdbx_seq_one_letter_code
_entity_poly.pdbx_strand_id
1 'polypeptide(L)'
;MSIERGFSDSEPVGRQARARADRRDQHVGLLGHGTLACPACDAPVSPGPGPRSPADRLMCPVCAHDGRLREFLSMRVPVRPARVEVRLVHARPRATRR
;
A
#
# COMPACT_ATOMS: atom_id res chain seq x y z
N MET A 1 -27.25 -27.18 62.09
CA MET A 1 -27.49 -26.24 60.97
C MET A 1 -26.42 -26.54 59.93
N SER A 2 -26.70 -27.44 58.97
CA SER A 2 -27.18 -27.15 57.59
C SER A 2 -26.09 -26.39 56.80
N ILE A 3 -25.67 -26.69 55.57
CA ILE A 3 -26.17 -27.51 54.45
C ILE A 3 -25.00 -27.68 53.44
N GLU A 4 -24.99 -28.77 52.68
CA GLU A 4 -24.06 -29.05 51.57
C GLU A 4 -24.25 -28.09 50.38
N ARG A 5 -23.19 -27.83 49.60
CA ARG A 5 -23.29 -27.35 48.20
C ARG A 5 -22.17 -27.97 47.34
N GLY A 6 -22.54 -29.01 46.61
CA GLY A 6 -21.79 -29.49 45.46
C GLY A 6 -21.83 -28.47 44.32
N PHE A 7 -20.75 -28.40 43.54
CA PHE A 7 -20.73 -27.69 42.27
C PHE A 7 -20.72 -28.70 41.14
N SER A 8 -21.84 -28.66 40.41
CA SER A 8 -22.16 -29.39 39.20
C SER A 8 -21.17 -29.07 38.09
N ASP A 9 -20.85 -30.11 37.33
CA ASP A 9 -20.37 -30.03 35.96
C ASP A 9 -21.39 -29.21 35.13
N SER A 10 -20.92 -28.19 34.43
CA SER A 10 -21.68 -27.42 33.44
C SER A 10 -20.82 -27.27 32.19
N GLU A 11 -21.16 -28.12 31.23
CA GLU A 11 -20.86 -28.23 29.80
C GLU A 11 -20.76 -26.90 29.00
N PRO A 12 -20.40 -26.96 27.70
CA PRO A 12 -19.07 -26.81 27.13
C PRO A 12 -18.74 -25.36 26.72
N VAL A 13 -17.45 -25.03 26.66
CA VAL A 13 -16.97 -23.77 26.05
C VAL A 13 -17.18 -23.86 24.54
N GLY A 14 -18.34 -23.43 24.07
CA GLY A 14 -18.56 -23.03 22.70
C GLY A 14 -17.60 -21.89 22.39
N ARG A 15 -16.39 -22.22 21.94
CA ARG A 15 -15.45 -21.26 21.34
C ARG A 15 -16.10 -20.82 20.04
N GLN A 16 -16.95 -19.81 20.17
CA GLN A 16 -17.29 -18.89 19.12
C GLN A 16 -15.99 -18.57 18.39
N ALA A 17 -15.79 -19.21 17.24
CA ALA A 17 -14.91 -18.72 16.22
C ALA A 17 -15.45 -17.33 15.92
N ARG A 18 -14.89 -16.33 16.60
CA ARG A 18 -15.04 -14.94 16.21
C ARG A 18 -14.57 -14.95 14.78
N ALA A 19 -15.51 -14.94 13.84
CA ALA A 19 -15.29 -14.51 12.49
C ALA A 19 -14.64 -13.16 12.68
N ARG A 20 -13.30 -13.15 12.62
CA ARG A 20 -12.48 -11.95 12.64
C ARG A 20 -13.03 -11.23 11.44
N ALA A 21 -13.89 -10.24 11.68
CA ALA A 21 -14.39 -9.39 10.64
C ALA A 21 -13.13 -8.93 9.94
N ASP A 22 -12.95 -9.44 8.71
CA ASP A 22 -11.94 -9.00 7.78
C ASP A 22 -12.36 -7.56 7.48
N ARG A 23 -12.02 -6.67 8.42
CA ARG A 23 -12.04 -5.23 8.23
C ARG A 23 -11.08 -5.08 7.09
N ARG A 24 -11.62 -5.06 5.88
CA ARG A 24 -10.93 -4.61 4.69
C ARG A 24 -10.48 -3.22 5.05
N ASP A 25 -9.24 -3.14 5.53
CA ASP A 25 -8.53 -1.91 5.77
C ASP A 25 -8.55 -1.17 4.43
N GLN A 26 -9.53 -0.29 4.25
CA GLN A 26 -9.53 0.68 3.17
C GLN A 26 -8.64 1.83 3.61
N HIS A 27 -7.42 1.51 4.02
CA HIS A 27 -6.48 2.52 4.44
C HIS A 27 -5.74 2.99 3.20
N VAL A 28 -6.21 4.11 2.64
CA VAL A 28 -5.33 4.96 1.84
C VAL A 28 -4.30 5.53 2.80
N GLY A 29 -3.16 4.84 2.91
CA GLY A 29 -2.06 5.25 3.78
C GLY A 29 -1.01 6.01 2.97
N LEU A 30 -0.59 7.17 3.46
CA LEU A 30 0.67 7.77 3.03
C LEU A 30 1.78 6.76 3.33
N LEU A 31 2.46 6.28 2.29
CA LEU A 31 3.62 5.40 2.43
C LEU A 31 4.87 6.24 2.75
N GLY A 32 4.98 7.41 2.13
CA GLY A 32 6.06 8.35 2.36
C GLY A 32 6.23 9.36 1.23
N HIS A 33 7.31 10.11 1.31
CA HIS A 33 7.73 11.08 0.29
C HIS A 33 8.93 10.52 -0.49
N GLY A 34 9.01 10.89 -1.77
CA GLY A 34 10.14 10.52 -2.62
C GLY A 34 10.42 11.58 -3.67
N THR A 35 11.31 11.26 -4.60
CA THR A 35 11.58 12.07 -5.79
C THR A 35 11.50 11.25 -7.05
N LEU A 36 11.10 11.88 -8.16
CA LEU A 36 11.16 11.29 -9.49
C LEU A 36 12.31 11.89 -10.30
N ALA A 37 13.25 11.05 -10.72
CA ALA A 37 14.35 11.41 -11.59
C ALA A 37 14.63 10.29 -12.60
N CYS A 38 15.10 10.65 -13.78
CA CYS A 38 15.49 9.67 -14.79
C CYS A 38 16.74 8.90 -14.34
N PRO A 39 16.76 7.55 -14.40
CA PRO A 39 17.96 6.79 -14.01
C PRO A 39 19.13 6.94 -15.00
N ALA A 40 18.86 7.36 -16.24
CA ALA A 40 19.87 7.50 -17.28
C ALA A 40 20.57 8.87 -17.30
N CYS A 41 19.81 9.96 -17.12
CA CYS A 41 20.35 11.32 -17.20
C CYS A 41 20.11 12.16 -15.94
N ASP A 42 19.45 11.58 -14.92
CA ASP A 42 19.27 12.20 -13.61
C ASP A 42 18.40 13.48 -13.61
N ALA A 43 17.73 13.74 -14.75
CA ALA A 43 16.79 14.83 -14.93
C ALA A 43 15.52 14.62 -14.11
N PRO A 44 14.93 15.69 -13.52
CA PRO A 44 13.65 15.60 -12.83
C PRO A 44 12.53 15.22 -13.81
N VAL A 45 11.63 14.33 -13.39
CA VAL A 45 10.50 13.88 -14.22
C VAL A 45 9.19 14.09 -13.47
N SER A 46 8.21 14.70 -14.14
CA SER A 46 6.84 14.81 -13.62
C SER A 46 6.03 13.55 -14.00
N PRO A 47 5.27 12.95 -13.07
CA PRO A 47 4.42 11.80 -13.39
C PRO A 47 3.15 12.17 -14.16
N GLY A 48 2.92 13.47 -14.39
CA GLY A 48 1.70 14.02 -15.00
C GLY A 48 0.58 14.26 -13.98
N PRO A 49 -0.60 14.70 -14.44
CA PRO A 49 -1.74 14.93 -13.58
C PRO A 49 -2.38 13.60 -13.10
N GLY A 50 -2.76 13.57 -11.82
CA GLY A 50 -3.54 12.48 -11.22
C GLY A 50 -2.71 11.30 -10.67
N PRO A 51 -3.37 10.32 -10.02
CA PRO A 51 -2.71 9.16 -9.46
C PRO A 51 -2.16 8.22 -10.54
N ARG A 52 -0.95 7.70 -10.32
CA ARG A 52 -0.27 6.75 -11.22
C ARG A 52 0.16 5.51 -10.46
N SER A 53 0.12 4.36 -11.12
CA SER A 53 0.65 3.12 -10.58
C SER A 53 2.17 3.08 -10.72
N PRO A 54 2.92 2.49 -9.76
CA PRO A 54 4.36 2.23 -9.94
C PRO A 54 4.70 1.34 -11.16
N ALA A 55 3.71 0.63 -11.71
CA ALA A 55 3.85 -0.19 -12.91
C ALA A 55 3.54 0.57 -14.21
N ASP A 56 2.99 1.78 -14.15
CA ASP A 56 2.70 2.59 -15.33
C ASP A 56 3.99 3.00 -16.05
N ARG A 57 3.93 3.15 -17.37
CA ARG A 57 5.06 3.65 -18.16
C ARG A 57 5.26 5.15 -17.98
N LEU A 58 6.53 5.55 -17.99
CA LEU A 58 6.99 6.92 -17.92
C LEU A 58 8.20 7.09 -18.84
N MET A 59 8.18 8.16 -19.64
CA MET A 59 9.28 8.52 -20.53
C MET A 59 9.94 9.79 -20.03
N CYS A 60 11.27 9.82 -20.01
CA CYS A 60 12.03 11.02 -19.69
C CYS A 60 11.89 12.06 -20.82
N PRO A 61 11.51 13.32 -20.52
CA PRO A 61 11.41 14.37 -21.53
C PRO A 61 12.76 14.89 -22.03
N VAL A 62 13.87 14.49 -21.39
CA VAL A 62 15.23 14.98 -21.72
C VAL A 62 16.00 13.98 -22.58
N CYS A 63 16.07 12.70 -22.18
CA CYS A 63 16.85 11.68 -22.87
C CYS A 63 16.02 10.57 -23.53
N ALA A 64 14.69 10.69 -23.52
CA ALA A 64 13.75 9.70 -24.06
C ALA A 64 13.84 8.28 -23.46
N HIS A 65 14.51 8.10 -22.31
CA HIS A 65 14.48 6.84 -21.58
C HIS A 65 13.04 6.47 -21.20
N ASP A 66 12.55 5.33 -21.71
CA ASP A 66 11.24 4.73 -21.39
C ASP A 66 11.44 3.62 -20.35
N GLY A 67 10.63 3.65 -19.30
CA GLY A 67 10.68 2.68 -18.21
C GLY A 67 9.42 2.70 -17.38
N ARG A 68 9.39 1.91 -16.31
CA ARG A 68 8.26 1.94 -15.36
C ARG A 68 8.47 3.05 -14.35
N LEU A 69 7.41 3.69 -13.90
CA LEU A 69 7.48 4.81 -12.95
C LEU A 69 8.33 4.50 -11.71
N ARG A 70 8.25 3.27 -11.18
CA ARG A 70 9.09 2.83 -10.03
C ARG A 70 10.60 2.92 -10.27
N GLU A 71 11.06 2.84 -11.52
CA GLU A 71 12.48 2.91 -11.89
C GLU A 71 12.99 4.36 -11.82
N PHE A 72 12.08 5.32 -11.88
CA PHE A 72 12.37 6.75 -11.71
C PHE A 72 12.21 7.20 -10.25
N LEU A 73 11.58 6.38 -9.40
CA LEU A 73 11.21 6.72 -8.02
C LEU A 73 12.33 6.39 -7.04
N SER A 74 12.73 7.40 -6.26
CA SER A 74 13.62 7.24 -5.11
C SER A 74 12.91 7.66 -3.82
N MET A 75 12.99 6.83 -2.78
CA MET A 75 12.49 7.13 -1.42
C MET A 75 13.62 7.52 -0.45
N ARG A 76 14.84 7.76 -0.95
CA ARG A 76 15.94 8.29 -0.13
C ARG A 76 15.64 9.74 0.27
N VAL A 77 16.26 10.22 1.35
CA VAL A 77 16.11 11.61 1.82
C VAL A 77 16.22 12.58 0.62
N PRO A 78 15.18 13.39 0.32
CA PRO A 78 15.10 14.11 -0.94
C PRO A 78 16.21 15.17 -1.07
N VAL A 79 17.16 14.95 -1.96
CA VAL A 79 18.17 15.95 -2.35
C VAL A 79 17.74 16.77 -3.59
N ARG A 80 16.61 16.45 -4.23
CA ARG A 80 16.15 17.03 -5.52
C ARG A 80 14.77 17.70 -5.45
N PRO A 81 14.47 18.66 -6.35
CA PRO A 81 13.24 19.44 -6.31
C PRO A 81 11.96 18.68 -6.72
N ALA A 82 12.06 17.62 -7.54
CA ALA A 82 10.90 16.87 -8.03
C ALA A 82 10.31 15.93 -6.96
N ARG A 83 9.68 16.51 -5.94
CA ARG A 83 9.08 15.81 -4.80
C ARG A 83 7.74 15.17 -5.19
N VAL A 84 7.53 13.94 -4.74
CA VAL A 84 6.27 13.21 -4.91
C VAL A 84 5.80 12.61 -3.59
N GLU A 85 4.49 12.45 -3.47
CA GLU A 85 3.86 11.71 -2.40
C GLU A 85 3.48 10.31 -2.89
N VAL A 86 3.86 9.28 -2.15
CA VAL A 86 3.53 7.89 -2.49
C VAL A 86 2.43 7.42 -1.54
N ARG A 87 1.30 7.01 -2.11
CA ARG A 87 0.15 6.49 -1.35
C ARG A 87 -0.09 5.02 -1.66
N LEU A 88 -0.38 4.25 -0.62
CA LEU A 88 -1.01 2.95 -0.77
C LEU A 88 -2.49 3.16 -1.03
N VAL A 89 -3.01 2.53 -2.07
CA VAL A 89 -4.45 2.44 -2.33
C VAL A 89 -4.80 0.97 -2.44
N HIS A 90 -5.81 0.52 -1.69
CA HIS A 90 -6.34 -0.83 -1.86
C HIS A 90 -7.10 -0.89 -3.20
N ALA A 91 -6.39 -1.27 -4.26
CA ALA A 91 -7.03 -1.59 -5.52
C ALA A 91 -7.85 -2.87 -5.34
N ARG A 92 -9.13 -2.86 -5.71
CA ARG A 92 -9.81 -4.13 -6.00
C ARG A 92 -9.00 -4.81 -7.11
N PRO A 93 -8.69 -6.12 -7.01
CA PRO A 93 -7.93 -6.81 -8.02
C PRO A 93 -8.58 -6.56 -9.39
N ARG A 94 -7.83 -5.94 -10.31
CA ARG A 94 -8.26 -5.81 -11.71
C ARG A 94 -8.33 -7.23 -12.24
N ALA A 95 -9.54 -7.68 -12.61
CA ALA A 95 -9.72 -8.93 -13.32
C ALA A 95 -8.77 -8.92 -14.53
N THR A 96 -7.83 -9.84 -14.53
CA THR A 96 -6.87 -10.03 -15.60
C THR A 96 -7.66 -10.36 -16.87
N ARG A 97 -7.80 -9.39 -17.78
CA ARG A 97 -8.17 -9.72 -19.16
C ARG A 97 -6.96 -10.41 -19.78
N ARG A 98 -7.08 -11.73 -19.94
CA ARG A 98 -6.24 -12.56 -20.79
C ARG A 98 -6.36 -12.13 -22.24
#